data_AF-A0A2N5S939-F1
#
_entry.id   AF-A0A2N5S939-F1
#
_cell.length_a   1.000
_cell.length_b   1.000
_cell.length_c   1.000
_cell.angle_alpha   90.00
_cell.angle_beta   90.00
_cell.angle_gamma   90.00
#
_symmetry.space_group_name_H-M   'P 1'
#
loop_
_entity.id
_entity.type
_entity.pdbx_description
1 polymer ?
#
loop_
_entity_poly.entity_id
_entity_poly.type
_entity_poly.pdbx_seq_one_letter_code
_entity_poly.pdbx_strand_id
1 'polypeptide(L)'
;MRDIYKYHKFAQWIYNHKRNTDAIHAEDGFMAALRYDIQVWANAFAHQVTNPDGSLSVADISVFQLKVQQLCYATALRLNKLEFGDVNPYAEGEAREDWDPTTGTKRGKKTMAGVVFQI
;
A
#
# COMPACT_ATOMS: atom_id res chain seq x y z
N MET A 1 -17.31 3.90 10.60
CA MET A 1 -16.89 5.15 11.28
C MET A 1 -18.04 6.10 11.59
N ARG A 2 -18.82 6.51 10.58
CA ARG A 2 -19.94 7.45 10.77
C ARG A 2 -21.12 6.86 11.54
N ASP A 3 -21.67 5.74 11.06
CA ASP A 3 -22.98 5.28 11.57
C ASP A 3 -22.87 4.41 12.82
N ILE A 4 -21.82 3.60 12.93
CA ILE A 4 -21.57 2.72 14.08
C ILE A 4 -20.88 3.48 15.22
N TYR A 5 -19.76 4.15 14.92
CA TYR A 5 -18.89 4.77 15.92
C TYR A 5 -19.15 6.27 16.13
N LYS A 6 -20.06 6.87 15.35
CA LYS A 6 -20.45 8.30 15.45
C LYS A 6 -19.29 9.29 15.29
N TYR A 7 -18.18 8.87 14.70
CA TYR A 7 -17.05 9.76 14.38
C TYR A 7 -17.26 10.44 13.02
N HIS A 8 -18.21 11.37 12.96
CA HIS A 8 -18.61 12.03 11.72
C HIS A 8 -17.46 12.77 11.02
N LYS A 9 -16.69 13.56 11.78
CA LYS A 9 -15.54 14.34 11.27
C LYS A 9 -14.46 13.42 10.72
N PHE A 10 -14.06 12.41 11.49
CA PHE A 10 -13.03 11.45 11.06
C PHE A 10 -13.49 10.60 9.86
N ALA A 11 -14.77 10.23 9.80
CA ALA A 11 -15.32 9.55 8.64
C ALA A 11 -15.25 10.43 7.38
N GLN A 12 -15.49 11.74 7.50
CA GLN A 12 -15.30 12.67 6.39
C GLN A 12 -13.83 12.78 5.99
N TRP A 13 -12.92 12.76 6.95
CA TRP A 13 -11.49 12.78 6.68
C TRP A 13 -11.03 11.55 5.88
N ILE A 14 -11.43 10.35 6.31
CA ILE A 14 -11.14 9.10 5.58
C ILE A 14 -11.71 9.15 4.15
N TYR A 15 -12.94 9.65 3.99
CA TYR A 15 -13.57 9.75 2.67
C TYR A 15 -12.78 10.67 1.73
N ASN A 16 -12.41 11.86 2.21
CA ASN A 16 -11.62 12.81 1.41
C ASN A 16 -10.21 12.29 1.13
N HIS A 17 -9.55 11.66 2.11
CA HIS A 17 -8.26 11.02 1.91
C HIS A 17 -8.32 9.92 0.85
N LYS A 18 -9.36 9.07 0.87
CA LYS A 18 -9.59 8.08 -0.18
C LYS A 18 -9.70 8.72 -1.56
N ARG A 19 -10.42 9.84 -1.69
CA ARG A 19 -10.52 10.57 -2.97
C ARG A 19 -9.16 11.07 -3.46
N ASN A 20 -8.31 11.56 -2.55
CA ASN A 20 -6.94 11.95 -2.89
C ASN A 20 -6.14 10.75 -3.39
N THR A 21 -6.19 9.62 -2.68
CA THR A 21 -5.49 8.38 -3.07
C THR A 21 -6.01 7.84 -4.40
N ASP A 22 -7.33 7.87 -4.64
CA ASP A 22 -7.93 7.44 -5.91
C ASP A 22 -7.49 8.35 -7.08
N ALA A 23 -7.35 9.66 -6.85
CA ALA A 23 -6.83 10.59 -7.85
C ALA A 23 -5.36 10.32 -8.18
N ILE A 24 -4.51 10.13 -7.16
CA ILE A 24 -3.10 9.74 -7.35
C ILE A 24 -3.02 8.40 -8.09
N HIS A 25 -3.88 7.43 -7.77
CA HIS A 25 -3.87 6.14 -8.46
C HIS A 25 -4.16 6.32 -9.96
N ALA A 26 -5.17 7.12 -10.30
CA ALA A 26 -5.53 7.37 -11.69
C ALA A 26 -4.44 8.11 -12.48
N GLU A 27 -3.69 9.01 -11.84
CA GLU A 27 -2.69 9.87 -12.50
C GLU A 27 -1.27 9.29 -12.46
N ASP A 28 -0.85 8.76 -11.31
CA ASP A 28 0.53 8.38 -10.99
C ASP A 28 0.73 6.87 -10.83
N GLY A 29 -0.35 6.09 -10.87
CA GLY A 29 -0.33 4.64 -10.73
C GLY A 29 -0.43 4.13 -9.29
N PHE A 30 -0.72 2.84 -9.17
CA PHE A 30 -1.05 2.17 -7.91
C PHE A 30 0.02 2.35 -6.82
N MET A 31 1.30 2.21 -7.18
CA MET A 31 2.39 2.26 -6.19
C MET A 31 2.64 3.66 -5.66
N ALA A 32 2.38 4.71 -6.44
CA ALA A 32 2.46 6.09 -5.95
C ALA A 32 1.34 6.35 -4.92
N ALA A 33 0.11 5.92 -5.24
CA ALA A 33 -1.05 6.03 -4.37
C ALA A 33 -0.89 5.25 -3.06
N LEU A 34 -0.43 4.00 -3.13
CA LEU A 34 -0.19 3.16 -1.95
C LEU A 34 0.86 3.77 -1.01
N ARG A 35 1.95 4.28 -1.58
CA ARG A 35 2.99 4.96 -0.78
C ARG A 35 2.47 6.22 -0.12
N TYR A 36 1.67 7.01 -0.83
CA TYR A 36 1.04 8.20 -0.28
C TYR A 36 0.13 7.86 0.90
N ASP A 37 -0.74 6.85 0.73
CA ASP A 37 -1.65 6.40 1.79
C ASP A 37 -0.89 5.99 3.06
N ILE A 38 0.10 5.11 2.91
CA ILE A 38 0.93 4.65 4.03
C ILE A 38 1.64 5.82 4.71
N GLN A 39 2.22 6.75 3.95
CA GLN A 39 2.98 7.87 4.51
C GLN A 39 2.09 8.86 5.26
N VAL A 40 0.91 9.18 4.72
CA VAL A 40 -0.06 10.08 5.39
C VAL A 40 -0.52 9.48 6.71
N TRP A 41 -0.87 8.19 6.73
CA TRP A 41 -1.26 7.51 7.96
C TRP A 41 -0.11 7.39 8.96
N ALA A 42 1.09 7.05 8.51
CA ALA A 42 2.27 6.99 9.38
C ALA A 42 2.54 8.35 10.04
N ASN A 43 2.46 9.44 9.29
CA ASN A 43 2.62 10.79 9.83
C ASN A 43 1.51 11.14 10.83
N ALA A 44 0.26 10.78 10.52
CA ALA A 44 -0.89 11.04 11.39
C ALA A 44 -0.80 10.32 12.73
N PHE A 45 -0.25 9.09 12.76
CA PHE A 45 -0.04 8.34 13.99
C PHE A 45 1.25 8.73 14.73
N ALA A 46 2.29 9.17 14.02
CA ALA A 46 3.54 9.62 14.63
C ALA A 46 3.45 11.02 15.25
N HIS A 47 2.61 11.90 14.69
CA HIS A 47 2.52 13.30 15.09
C HIS A 47 1.10 13.67 15.52
N GLN A 48 0.95 13.96 16.82
CA GLN A 48 -0.28 14.51 17.36
C GLN A 48 -0.30 16.03 17.22
N VAL A 49 -1.48 16.59 16.99
CA VAL A 49 -1.74 18.03 16.85
C VAL A 49 -2.42 18.52 18.13
N THR A 50 -1.84 19.56 18.74
CA THR A 50 -2.45 20.26 19.87
C THR A 50 -3.54 21.21 19.39
N ASN A 51 -4.74 21.01 19.90
CA ASN A 51 -5.90 21.87 19.65
C ASN A 51 -5.83 23.16 20.51
N PRO A 52 -6.62 24.19 20.17
CA PRO A 52 -6.66 25.44 20.96
C PRO A 52 -7.04 25.26 22.43
N ASP A 53 -7.75 24.19 22.76
CA ASP A 53 -8.14 23.82 24.13
C ASP A 53 -7.07 23.01 24.88
N GLY A 54 -5.91 22.77 24.25
CA GLY A 54 -4.80 21.98 24.80
C GLY A 54 -4.94 20.47 24.62
N SER A 55 -6.05 19.97 24.06
CA SER A 55 -6.21 18.54 23.77
C SER A 55 -5.33 18.10 22.59
N LEU A 56 -4.90 16.84 22.59
CA LEU A 56 -4.15 16.25 21.47
C LEU A 56 -5.09 15.50 20.53
N SER A 57 -4.83 15.59 19.24
CA SER A 57 -5.60 14.91 18.19
C SER A 57 -4.71 14.39 17.06
N VAL A 58 -5.24 13.45 16.28
CA VAL A 58 -4.58 12.95 15.07
C VAL A 58 -4.57 14.07 14.01
N ALA A 59 -3.49 14.16 13.24
CA ALA A 59 -3.40 15.12 12.14
C ALA A 59 -4.52 14.91 11.11
N ASP A 60 -4.99 16.00 10.49
CA ASP A 60 -6.04 15.94 9.48
C ASP A 60 -5.52 15.31 8.18
N ILE A 61 -5.82 14.02 7.99
CA ILE A 61 -5.44 13.24 6.80
C ILE A 61 -6.22 13.63 5.55
N SER A 62 -7.28 14.42 5.67
CA SER A 62 -8.12 14.80 4.52
C SER A 62 -7.43 15.81 3.60
N VAL A 63 -6.49 16.56 4.15
CA VAL A 63 -5.74 17.60 3.44
C VAL A 63 -4.73 16.94 2.51
N PHE A 64 -4.80 17.28 1.23
CA PHE A 64 -3.85 16.79 0.24
C PHE A 64 -2.45 17.33 0.50
N GLN A 65 -1.49 16.42 0.67
CA GLN A 65 -0.09 16.76 0.97
C GLN A 65 0.76 16.65 -0.29
N LEU A 66 0.77 17.71 -1.11
CA LEU A 66 1.47 17.74 -2.41
C LEU A 66 2.94 17.28 -2.32
N LYS A 67 3.68 17.74 -1.30
CA LYS A 67 5.09 17.32 -1.12
C LYS A 67 5.24 15.82 -0.88
N VAL A 68 4.31 15.21 -0.14
CA VAL A 68 4.30 13.76 0.13
C VAL A 68 3.97 13.01 -1.16
N GLN A 69 2.98 13.48 -1.92
CA GLN A 69 2.62 12.88 -3.22
C GLN A 69 3.81 12.92 -4.19
N GLN A 70 4.48 14.07 -4.35
CA GLN A 70 5.62 14.21 -5.25
C GLN A 70 6.77 13.27 -4.86
N LEU A 71 7.05 13.13 -3.56
CA LEU A 71 8.08 12.21 -3.07
C LEU A 71 7.71 10.74 -3.31
N CYS A 72 6.43 10.38 -3.13
CA CYS A 72 5.92 9.05 -3.39
C CYS A 72 6.01 8.69 -4.87
N TYR A 73 5.61 9.62 -5.75
CA TYR A 73 5.75 9.49 -7.20
C TYR A 73 7.20 9.31 -7.61
N ALA A 74 8.09 10.23 -7.20
CA ALA A 74 9.52 10.15 -7.53
C ALA A 74 10.16 8.84 -7.04
N THR A 75 9.74 8.34 -5.88
CA THR A 75 10.18 7.05 -5.35
C THR A 75 9.67 5.87 -6.18
N ALA A 76 8.39 5.89 -6.57
CA ALA A 76 7.81 4.85 -7.42
C ALA A 76 8.50 4.83 -8.81
N LEU A 77 8.75 6.00 -9.40
CA LEU A 77 9.50 6.16 -10.64
C LEU A 77 10.93 5.62 -10.52
N ARG A 78 11.67 6.03 -9.47
CA ARG A 78 13.06 5.57 -9.23
C ARG A 78 13.16 4.05 -9.09
N LEU A 79 12.11 3.41 -8.58
CA LEU A 79 12.06 1.95 -8.40
C LEU A 79 11.48 1.24 -9.63
N ASN A 80 11.17 1.96 -10.70
CA ASN A 80 10.48 1.46 -11.88
C ASN A 80 9.16 0.73 -11.53
N LYS A 81 8.34 1.39 -10.69
CA LYS A 81 7.10 0.85 -10.12
C LYS A 81 5.86 1.70 -10.43
N LEU A 82 5.94 2.65 -11.36
CA LEU A 82 4.75 3.42 -11.77
C LEU A 82 3.74 2.52 -12.49
N GLU A 83 4.26 1.65 -13.33
CA GLU A 83 3.47 0.66 -14.05
C GLU A 83 3.37 -0.63 -13.23
N PHE A 84 2.21 -1.25 -13.30
CA PHE A 84 2.02 -2.64 -12.89
C PHE A 84 1.88 -3.43 -14.19
N GLY A 85 2.78 -4.39 -14.44
CA GLY A 85 2.66 -5.23 -15.63
C GLY A 85 1.34 -6.00 -15.59
N ASP A 86 0.66 -6.13 -16.73
CA ASP A 86 -0.60 -6.87 -16.85
C ASP A 86 -0.43 -8.35 -16.48
N VAL A 87 0.81 -8.84 -16.57
CA VAL A 87 1.18 -10.22 -16.31
C VAL A 87 1.81 -10.32 -14.93
N ASN A 88 1.14 -11.07 -14.05
CA ASN A 88 1.70 -11.44 -12.76
C ASN A 88 2.93 -12.33 -12.98
N PRO A 89 4.14 -11.93 -12.55
CA PRO A 89 5.35 -12.74 -12.74
C PRO A 89 5.29 -14.13 -12.09
N TYR A 90 4.41 -14.33 -11.12
CA TYR A 90 4.22 -15.59 -10.40
C TYR A 90 3.14 -16.49 -11.01
N ALA A 91 2.51 -16.09 -12.12
CA ALA A 91 1.57 -16.94 -12.84
C ALA A 91 2.29 -18.16 -13.47
N GLU A 92 1.53 -19.20 -13.80
CA GLU A 92 2.03 -20.37 -14.52
C GLU A 92 2.62 -19.95 -15.88
N GLY A 93 3.82 -20.43 -16.22
CA GLY A 93 4.55 -20.08 -17.43
C GLY A 93 5.36 -18.77 -17.36
N GLU A 94 5.26 -18.00 -16.27
CA GLU A 94 5.91 -16.70 -16.15
C GLU A 94 7.27 -16.75 -15.43
N ALA A 95 8.03 -15.66 -15.53
CA ALA A 95 9.43 -15.56 -15.10
C ALA A 95 9.69 -15.97 -13.62
N ARG A 96 8.67 -15.94 -12.77
CA ARG A 96 8.73 -16.30 -11.35
C ARG A 96 7.71 -17.36 -10.94
N GLU A 97 7.21 -18.17 -11.87
CA GLU A 97 6.31 -19.30 -11.57
C GLU A 97 6.84 -20.12 -10.38
N ASP A 98 8.12 -20.50 -10.42
CA ASP A 98 8.81 -21.33 -9.41
C ASP A 98 9.23 -20.62 -8.12
N TRP A 99 8.88 -19.34 -7.95
CA TRP A 99 9.25 -18.57 -6.77
C TRP A 99 8.12 -18.59 -5.74
N ASP A 100 8.48 -18.67 -4.47
CA ASP A 100 7.52 -18.46 -3.39
C ASP A 100 7.17 -16.96 -3.34
N PRO A 101 5.90 -16.57 -3.53
CA PRO A 101 5.49 -15.17 -3.53
C PRO A 101 5.62 -14.52 -2.15
N THR A 102 5.64 -15.30 -1.07
CA THR A 102 5.76 -14.81 0.31
C THR A 102 7.21 -14.47 0.65
N THR A 103 8.13 -15.36 0.32
CA THR A 103 9.56 -15.18 0.65
C THR A 103 10.35 -14.48 -0.46
N GLY A 104 9.82 -14.44 -1.68
CA GLY A 104 10.53 -13.92 -2.84
C GLY A 104 11.77 -14.75 -3.19
N THR A 105 11.82 -16.02 -2.81
CA THR A 105 12.92 -16.93 -3.11
C THR A 105 12.48 -18.05 -4.04
N LYS A 106 13.41 -18.65 -4.80
CA LYS A 106 13.10 -19.84 -5.60
C LYS A 106 12.70 -20.98 -4.68
N ARG A 107 11.59 -21.65 -4.99
CA ARG A 107 11.18 -22.87 -4.27
C ARG A 107 12.28 -23.92 -4.47
N GLY A 108 12.70 -24.56 -3.38
CA GLY A 108 13.64 -25.68 -3.45
C GLY A 108 13.05 -26.79 -4.33
N LYS A 109 13.90 -27.47 -5.11
CA LYS A 109 13.49 -28.65 -5.87
C LYS A 109 12.85 -29.65 -4.90
N LYS A 110 11.59 -30.04 -5.13
CA LYS A 110 11.03 -31.22 -4.47
C LYS A 110 11.84 -32.42 -4.97
N THR A 111 12.71 -32.97 -4.12
CA THR A 111 13.26 -34.29 -4.35
C THR A 111 12.09 -35.26 -4.30
N MET A 112 11.66 -35.75 -5.46
CA MET A 112 10.73 -36.87 -5.53
C MET A 112 11.49 -38.09 -4.98
N ALA A 113 11.38 -38.33 -3.67
CA ALA A 113 11.77 -39.60 -3.10
C ALA A 113 10.82 -40.64 -3.69
N GLY A 114 11.30 -41.34 -4.73
CA GLY A 114 10.58 -42.45 -5.32
C GLY A 114 10.32 -43.50 -4.23
N VAL A 115 9.07 -43.60 -3.79
CA VAL A 115 8.63 -44.73 -2.98
C VAL A 115 8.48 -45.89 -3.96
N VAL A 116 9.54 -46.68 -4.11
CA VAL A 116 9.45 -48.00 -4.73
C VAL A 116 8.76 -48.91 -3.71
N PHE A 117 7.49 -49.23 -3.96
CA PHE A 117 6.83 -50.34 -3.29
C PHE A 117 7.37 -51.64 -3.88
N GLN A 118 8.16 -52.38 -3.10
CA GLN A 118 8.50 -53.77 -3.40
C GLN A 118 7.34 -54.64 -2.90
N ILE A 119 6.74 -55.42 -3.80
CA ILE A 119 5.74 -56.47 -3.52
C ILE A 119 6.44 -57.64 -2.83
#